data_AF-A0A2V9U3Z9-F1
#
_entry.id   AF-A0A2V9U3Z9-F1
#
_cell.length_a   1.000
_cell.length_b   1.000
_cell.length_c   1.000
_cell.angle_alpha   90.00
_cell.angle_beta   90.00
_cell.angle_gamma   90.00
#
_symmetry.space_group_name_H-M   'P 1'
#
loop_
_entity.id
_entity.type
_entity.pdbx_description
1 polymer ?
#
loop_
_entity_poly.entity_id
_entity_poly.type
_entity_poly.pdbx_seq_one_letter_code
_entity_poly.pdbx_strand_id
1 'polypeptide(L)' 'MCHLHINPAYAQQDLNSVLPVARLDELAALGEIGASAPSHYSHMGYTLRPERFLRESVTGIVRHLREERDDVVVVVPV' A
#
# COMPACT_ATOMS: atom_id res chain seq x y z
N MET A 1 24.29 -4.05 4.00
CA MET A 1 23.10 -4.61 3.33
C MET A 1 22.15 -5.05 4.44
N CYS A 2 21.01 -4.38 4.60
CA CYS A 2 20.02 -4.69 5.65
C CYS A 2 18.88 -5.53 5.05
N HIS A 3 18.14 -6.27 5.89
CA HIS A 3 16.99 -7.10 5.49
C HIS A 3 17.28 -8.25 4.53
N LEU A 4 18.45 -8.90 4.66
CA LEU A 4 18.81 -10.10 3.89
C LEU A 4 17.85 -11.30 4.05
N HIS A 5 16.97 -11.27 5.05
CA HIS A 5 15.95 -12.29 5.28
C HIS A 5 14.72 -12.12 4.40
N ILE A 6 14.53 -10.96 3.75
CA ILE A 6 13.46 -10.76 2.79
C ILE A 6 13.92 -11.35 1.46
N ASN A 7 13.15 -12.28 0.88
CA ASN A 7 13.40 -12.77 -0.46
C ASN A 7 12.80 -11.80 -1.49
N PRO A 8 13.60 -11.01 -2.22
CA PRO A 8 13.08 -10.03 -3.16
C PRO A 8 12.60 -10.67 -4.47
N ALA A 9 12.88 -11.97 -4.70
CA ALA A 9 12.63 -12.61 -5.99
C ALA A 9 11.15 -12.53 -6.42
N TYR A 10 10.21 -12.63 -5.47
CA TYR A 10 8.78 -12.53 -5.77
C TYR A 10 8.40 -11.14 -6.28
N ALA A 11 8.82 -10.08 -5.58
CA ALA A 11 8.57 -8.70 -6.01
C ALA A 11 9.28 -8.35 -7.33
N GLN A 12 10.44 -8.95 -7.58
CA GLN A 12 11.17 -8.80 -8.84
C GLN A 12 10.49 -9.51 -10.02
N GLN A 13 9.82 -10.64 -9.76
CA GLN A 13 9.07 -11.38 -10.77
C GLN A 13 7.69 -10.77 -11.03
N ASP A 14 6.99 -10.34 -9.97
CA ASP A 14 5.69 -9.69 -10.06
C ASP A 14 5.54 -8.67 -8.93
N LEU A 15 5.53 -7.38 -9.29
CA LEU A 15 5.33 -6.29 -8.34
C LEU A 15 3.94 -6.33 -7.68
N ASN A 16 2.95 -6.94 -8.34
CA ASN A 16 1.61 -7.08 -7.77
C ASN A 16 1.57 -8.04 -6.57
N SER A 17 2.62 -8.82 -6.34
CA SER A 17 2.76 -9.62 -5.12
C SER A 17 2.93 -8.79 -3.85
N VAL A 18 3.41 -7.53 -3.99
CA VAL A 18 3.68 -6.63 -2.86
C VAL A 18 2.95 -5.30 -2.93
N LEU A 19 2.53 -4.87 -4.13
CA LEU A 19 1.76 -3.64 -4.35
C LEU A 19 0.85 -3.80 -5.60
N PRO A 20 -0.36 -4.39 -5.45
CA PRO A 20 -1.21 -4.82 -6.56
C PRO A 20 -1.98 -3.70 -7.27
N VAL A 21 -1.33 -2.59 -7.64
CA VAL A 21 -2.00 -1.46 -8.33
C VAL A 21 -2.61 -1.92 -9.66
N ALA A 22 -1.89 -2.72 -10.44
CA ALA A 22 -2.42 -3.18 -11.73
C ALA A 22 -3.66 -4.06 -11.57
N ARG A 23 -3.78 -4.81 -10.46
CA ARG A 23 -4.98 -5.60 -10.16
C ARG A 23 -6.17 -4.69 -9.81
N LEU A 24 -5.94 -3.54 -9.15
CA LEU A 24 -6.99 -2.55 -8.90
C LEU A 24 -7.46 -1.90 -10.21
N ASP A 25 -6.53 -1.59 -11.11
CA ASP A 25 -6.87 -1.03 -12.44
C ASP A 25 -7.66 -2.04 -13.29
N GLU A 26 -7.33 -3.33 -13.22
CA GLU A 26 -8.10 -4.40 -13.87
C GLU A 26 -9.54 -4.48 -13.32
N LEU A 27 -9.72 -4.40 -12.00
CA LEU A 27 -11.05 -4.37 -11.39
C LEU A 27 -11.86 -3.14 -11.82
N ALA A 28 -11.22 -1.99 -11.95
CA ALA A 28 -11.86 -0.77 -12.45
C ALA A 28 -12.24 -0.92 -13.94
N ALA A 29 -11.37 -1.50 -14.76
CA ALA A 29 -11.64 -1.77 -16.17
C ALA A 29 -12.78 -2.77 -16.38
N LEU A 30 -12.94 -3.74 -15.47
CA LEU A 30 -14.07 -4.67 -15.44
C LEU A 30 -15.37 -4.05 -14.91
N GLY A 31 -15.30 -2.84 -14.35
CA GLY A 31 -16.44 -2.14 -13.75
C GLY A 31 -16.88 -2.70 -12.40
N GLU A 32 -16.04 -3.50 -11.73
CA GLU A 32 -16.30 -4.03 -10.40
C GLU A 32 -16.14 -2.97 -9.30
N ILE A 33 -15.24 -2.01 -9.53
CA ILE A 33 -15.03 -0.83 -8.71
C ILE A 33 -15.08 0.43 -9.59
N GLY A 34 -15.30 1.59 -8.97
CA GLY A 34 -15.34 2.87 -9.69
C GLY A 34 -13.99 3.29 -10.26
N ALA A 35 -12.95 3.30 -9.43
CA ALA A 35 -11.58 3.61 -9.81
C ALA A 35 -10.58 3.14 -8.73
N SER A 36 -9.30 3.03 -9.12
CA SER A 36 -8.19 3.03 -8.16
C SER A 36 -7.92 4.46 -7.69
N ALA A 37 -7.60 4.63 -6.40
CA ALA A 37 -7.20 5.92 -5.84
C ALA A 37 -5.89 6.42 -6.47
N PRO A 38 -5.66 7.75 -6.58
CA PRO A 38 -4.44 8.30 -7.17
C PRO A 38 -3.20 8.07 -6.28
N SER A 39 -3.40 7.87 -4.99
CA SER A 39 -2.32 7.64 -4.01
C SER A 39 -2.35 6.22 -3.46
N HIS A 40 -1.17 5.58 -3.39
CA HIS A 40 -0.96 4.28 -2.77
C HIS A 40 0.16 4.34 -1.74
N TYR A 41 0.01 3.61 -0.64
CA TYR A 41 0.93 3.66 0.48
C TYR A 41 1.52 2.28 0.78
N SER A 42 2.81 2.22 1.05
CA SER A 42 3.51 1.04 1.56
C SER A 42 4.50 1.48 2.64
N HIS A 43 4.72 0.62 3.63
CA HIS A 43 5.69 0.87 4.68
C HIS A 43 6.40 -0.41 5.10
N MET A 44 7.60 -0.28 5.64
CA MET A 44 8.29 -1.42 6.26
C MET A 44 7.54 -1.84 7.53
N GLY A 45 7.22 -3.13 7.66
CA GLY A 45 6.57 -3.68 8.85
C GLY A 45 7.47 -3.61 10.10
N TYR A 46 8.79 -3.71 9.91
CA TYR A 46 9.76 -3.54 10.99
C TYR A 46 10.14 -2.06 11.17
N THR A 47 9.83 -1.50 12.34
CA THR A 47 10.23 -0.15 12.74
C THR A 47 10.68 -0.11 14.20
N LEU A 48 11.75 0.64 14.48
CA LEU A 48 12.29 0.82 15.84
C LEU A 48 11.50 1.82 16.68
N ARG A 49 10.54 2.53 16.07
CA ARG A 49 9.75 3.62 16.69
C ARG A 49 8.29 3.54 16.20
N PRO A 50 7.54 2.48 16.55
CA PRO A 50 6.17 2.29 16.08
C PRO A 50 5.25 3.45 16.49
N GLU A 51 5.45 4.03 17.66
CA GLU A 51 4.64 5.16 18.13
C GLU A 51 4.85 6.41 17.29
N ARG A 52 6.07 6.61 16.77
CA ARG A 52 6.37 7.71 15.85
C ARG A 52 5.70 7.49 14.50
N PHE A 53 5.78 6.28 13.97
CA PHE A 53 5.10 5.90 12.72
C PHE A 53 3.59 6.14 12.82
N LEU A 54 2.96 5.72 13.92
CA LEU A 54 1.53 5.96 14.17
C LEU A 54 1.19 7.45 14.23
N ARG A 55 1.95 8.24 15.00
CA ARG A 55 1.64 9.67 15.18
C ARG A 55 1.90 10.52 13.95
N GLU A 56 2.96 10.25 13.20
CA GLU A 56 3.39 11.08 12.08
C GLU A 56 2.87 10.53 10.75
N SER A 57 3.31 9.32 10.37
CA SER A 57 3.05 8.75 9.05
C SER A 57 1.59 8.32 8.88
N VAL A 58 1.05 7.54 9.82
CA VAL A 58 -0.33 7.04 9.72
C VAL A 58 -1.33 8.20 9.78
N THR A 59 -1.11 9.17 10.67
CA THR A 59 -1.93 10.40 10.69
C THR A 59 -1.92 11.13 9.35
N GLY A 60 -0.74 11.26 8.71
CA GLY A 60 -0.60 11.87 7.38
C GLY A 60 -1.35 11.09 6.29
N ILE A 61 -1.24 9.76 6.30
CA ILE A 61 -1.96 8.87 5.37
C ILE A 61 -3.48 9.03 5.55
N VAL A 62 -3.98 8.94 6.78
CA VAL A 62 -5.41 9.10 7.08
C VAL A 62 -5.93 10.47 6.65
N ARG A 63 -5.12 11.54 6.79
CA ARG A 63 -5.48 12.87 6.29
C ARG A 63 -5.64 12.87 4.77
N HIS A 64 -4.67 12.32 4.04
CA HIS A 64 -4.74 12.24 2.57
C HIS A 64 -5.94 11.40 2.10
N LEU A 65 -6.17 10.23 2.68
CA LEU A 65 -7.31 9.38 2.34
C LEU A 65 -8.66 10.12 2.50
N ARG A 66 -8.76 10.96 3.56
CA ARG A 66 -9.96 11.79 3.78
C ARG A 66 -10.08 12.93 2.76
N GLU A 67 -8.96 13.53 2.36
CA GLU A 67 -8.92 14.61 1.36
C GLU A 67 -9.26 14.09 -0.04
N GLU A 68 -8.77 12.90 -0.39
CA GLU A 68 -9.07 12.18 -1.63
C GLU A 68 -10.48 11.58 -1.66
N ARG A 69 -11.13 11.48 -0.49
CA ARG A 69 -12.49 10.94 -0.30
C ARG A 69 -12.59 9.48 -0.73
N ASP A 70 -11.57 8.69 -0.43
CA ASP A 70 -11.55 7.27 -0.75
C ASP A 70 -12.65 6.52 0.03
N ASP A 71 -13.44 5.72 -0.69
CA ASP A 71 -14.56 4.95 -0.10
C ASP A 71 -14.07 3.70 0.66
N VAL A 72 -12.97 3.09 0.19
CA VAL A 72 -12.47 1.79 0.68
C VAL A 72 -10.95 1.78 0.70
N VAL A 73 -10.37 1.18 1.76
CA VAL A 73 -8.93 0.90 1.87
C VAL A 73 -8.72 -0.61 1.87
N VAL A 74 -7.83 -1.08 0.99
CA VAL A 74 -7.37 -2.48 0.96
C VAL A 74 -5.98 -2.54 1.58
N VAL A 75 -5.80 -3.40 2.58
CA VAL A 75 -4.51 -3.62 3.25
C VAL A 75 -3.94 -4.96 2.79
N VAL A 76 -2.76 -4.91 2.17
CA VAL A 76 -2.04 -6.11 1.72
C VAL A 76 -0.88 -6.38 2.68
N PRO A 77 -0.93 -7.44 3.50
CA PRO A 77 0.20 -7.85 4.31
C PRO A 77 1.26 -8.52 3.43
N VAL A 78 2.51 -8.07 3.58
CA VAL A 78 3.70 -8.58 2.86
C VAL A 78 4.75 -9.02 3.86
#